data_AF-A0A976QU45-F1
#
_entry.id   AF-A0A976QU45-F1
#
_cell.length_a   1.000
_cell.length_b   1.000
_cell.length_c   1.000
_cell.angle_alpha   90.00
_cell.angle_beta   90.00
_cell.angle_gamma   90.00
#
_symmetry.space_group_name_H-M   'P 1'
#
loop_
_entity.id
_entity.type
_entity.pdbx_description
1 polymer ?
#
loop_
_entity_poly.entity_id
_entity_poly.type
_entity_poly.pdbx_seq_one_letter_code
_entity_poly.pdbx_strand_id
1 'polypeptide(L)'
;MGGDGGSIPSRIDLVKTSGYMFSRNLGGMGYLPNTQCRTVDEHLSSNQLKQLRWTTCALSQEPLSSPIVSCKLGLLYNKEAVLRYILSKKPRASFEHLKGLKDIKDVKFMVDKDTNRFICPILRTELSATSRGVLIWKCGCCVSEKAFKKFINTSSNEGICPNCNCNFTFNPQVFNKSQNLPFNSDLVFLVPDLAEEGVLRTKLLQLNQKNGKT
;
A
#
# COMPACT_ATOMS: atom_id res chain seq x y z
N MET A 1 -49.87 -16.38 40.10
CA MET A 1 -48.46 -16.37 39.69
C MET A 1 -48.29 -17.45 38.64
N GLY A 2 -47.91 -17.08 37.42
CA GLY A 2 -47.73 -18.03 36.32
C GLY A 2 -47.31 -17.23 35.09
N GLY A 3 -46.00 -17.10 34.90
CA GLY A 3 -45.41 -16.24 33.88
C GLY A 3 -44.12 -16.83 33.32
N ASP A 4 -44.05 -18.14 33.17
CA ASP A 4 -42.91 -18.82 32.54
C ASP A 4 -43.18 -18.98 31.03
N GLY A 5 -43.30 -17.84 30.35
CA GLY A 5 -43.30 -17.77 28.89
C GLY A 5 -41.88 -17.87 28.38
N GLY A 6 -41.27 -19.05 28.46
CA GLY A 6 -39.98 -19.32 27.83
C GLY A 6 -40.10 -19.14 26.31
N SER A 7 -39.40 -18.17 25.75
CA SER A 7 -39.34 -17.97 24.30
C SER A 7 -38.70 -19.19 23.64
N ILE A 8 -39.41 -19.78 22.67
CA ILE A 8 -38.90 -20.90 21.87
C ILE A 8 -37.70 -20.39 21.07
N PRO A 9 -36.50 -20.98 21.22
CA PRO A 9 -35.31 -20.55 20.49
C PRO A 9 -35.56 -20.73 18.99
N SER A 10 -35.31 -19.67 18.23
CA SER A 10 -35.49 -19.68 16.78
C SER A 10 -34.32 -20.40 16.11
N ARG A 11 -34.50 -20.84 14.85
CA ARG A 11 -33.40 -21.46 14.06
C ARG A 11 -32.16 -20.56 13.98
N ILE A 12 -32.35 -19.24 14.04
CA ILE A 12 -31.28 -18.23 14.01
C ILE A 12 -30.42 -18.26 15.29
N ASP A 13 -30.98 -18.67 16.43
CA ASP A 13 -30.28 -18.76 17.72
C ASP A 13 -29.46 -20.05 17.83
N LEU A 14 -29.90 -21.10 17.12
CA LEU A 14 -29.29 -22.42 17.09
C LEU A 14 -28.16 -22.53 16.05
N VAL A 15 -28.24 -21.79 14.95
CA VAL A 15 -27.27 -21.85 13.85
C VAL A 15 -26.20 -20.77 14.03
N LYS A 16 -25.00 -21.19 14.45
CA LYS A 16 -23.80 -20.34 14.44
C LYS A 16 -23.21 -20.32 13.04
N THR A 17 -23.55 -19.30 12.25
CA THR A 17 -22.90 -19.06 10.95
C THR A 17 -21.50 -18.51 11.18
N SER A 18 -20.47 -19.17 10.64
CA SER A 18 -19.09 -18.66 10.75
C SER A 18 -19.03 -17.23 10.20
N GLY A 19 -18.61 -16.31 11.06
CA GLY A 19 -18.35 -14.94 10.67
C GLY A 19 -19.51 -13.95 10.71
N TYR A 20 -20.64 -14.37 11.26
CA TYR A 20 -21.76 -13.50 11.59
C TYR A 20 -21.89 -13.42 13.12
N MET A 21 -22.15 -12.22 13.64
CA MET A 21 -22.57 -12.03 15.04
C MET A 21 -23.80 -11.14 15.10
N PHE A 22 -24.52 -11.24 16.21
CA PHE A 22 -25.63 -10.35 16.50
C PHE A 22 -25.14 -8.95 16.82
N SER A 23 -25.84 -7.93 16.29
CA SER A 23 -25.46 -6.52 16.48
C SER A 23 -25.44 -6.09 17.96
N ARG A 24 -26.16 -6.78 18.86
CA ARG A 24 -26.13 -6.58 20.32
C ARG A 24 -26.42 -7.91 21.05
N ASN A 25 -25.59 -8.28 22.03
CA ASN A 25 -25.87 -9.39 22.96
C ASN A 25 -26.66 -8.90 24.18
N LEU A 26 -27.80 -8.27 23.97
CA LEU A 26 -28.72 -7.88 25.05
C LEU A 26 -30.02 -8.65 24.84
N GLY A 27 -30.45 -9.43 25.84
CA GLY A 27 -31.65 -10.27 25.82
C GLY A 27 -32.95 -9.47 25.79
N GLY A 28 -33.11 -8.60 24.80
CA GLY A 28 -34.28 -7.77 24.58
C GLY A 28 -35.25 -8.40 23.59
N MET A 29 -36.54 -8.32 23.90
CA MET A 29 -37.65 -8.74 23.05
C MET A 29 -37.83 -7.75 21.86
N GLY A 30 -36.96 -7.82 20.85
CA GLY A 30 -37.09 -6.99 19.64
C GLY A 30 -36.38 -7.57 18.43
N TYR A 31 -36.76 -7.11 17.23
CA TYR A 31 -36.20 -7.58 15.95
C TYR A 31 -34.75 -7.12 15.72
N LEU A 32 -34.36 -5.96 16.27
CA LEU A 32 -33.01 -5.39 16.14
C LEU A 32 -31.89 -6.18 16.87
N PRO A 33 -32.04 -6.62 18.14
CA PRO A 33 -30.98 -7.38 18.82
C PRO A 33 -30.65 -8.71 18.14
N ASN A 34 -31.58 -9.29 17.37
CA ASN A 34 -31.41 -10.58 16.67
C ASN A 34 -30.97 -10.43 15.20
N THR A 35 -30.61 -9.22 14.75
CA THR A 35 -30.06 -9.04 13.40
C THR A 35 -28.62 -9.57 13.37
N GLN A 36 -28.40 -10.67 12.65
CA GLN A 36 -27.05 -11.19 12.36
C GLN A 36 -26.37 -10.25 11.36
N CYS A 37 -25.35 -9.55 11.84
CA CYS A 37 -24.46 -8.77 11.00
C CYS A 37 -23.21 -9.60 10.72
N ARG A 38 -22.71 -9.55 9.49
CA ARG A 38 -21.40 -10.11 9.18
C ARG A 38 -20.34 -9.30 9.94
N THR A 39 -19.57 -9.94 10.81
CA THR A 39 -18.57 -9.27 11.66
C THR A 39 -17.14 -9.52 11.23
N VAL A 40 -16.91 -10.59 10.46
CA VAL A 40 -15.68 -10.70 9.67
C VAL A 40 -15.94 -10.00 8.35
N ASP A 41 -15.40 -8.79 8.27
CA ASP A 41 -14.70 -8.43 7.05
C ASP A 41 -13.77 -9.62 6.73
N GLU A 42 -13.89 -10.21 5.54
CA GLU A 42 -12.85 -11.08 5.00
C GLU A 42 -11.62 -10.22 4.72
N HIS A 43 -11.03 -9.72 5.80
CA HIS A 43 -9.95 -8.78 5.76
C HIS A 43 -8.75 -9.59 5.34
N LEU A 44 -8.31 -9.37 4.09
CA LEU A 44 -7.07 -9.96 3.61
C LEU A 44 -5.98 -9.67 4.63
N SER A 45 -5.19 -10.69 4.93
CA SER A 45 -3.99 -10.50 5.75
C SER A 45 -3.10 -9.43 5.12
N SER A 46 -2.34 -8.71 5.95
CA SER A 46 -1.39 -7.68 5.46
C SER A 46 -0.49 -8.22 4.34
N ASN A 47 -0.07 -9.49 4.41
CA ASN A 47 0.73 -10.13 3.37
C ASN A 47 -0.04 -10.34 2.07
N GLN A 48 -1.30 -10.79 2.14
CA GLN A 48 -2.13 -10.95 0.93
C GLN A 48 -2.41 -9.58 0.27
N LEU A 49 -2.67 -8.53 1.06
CA LEU A 49 -2.84 -7.18 0.53
C LEU A 49 -1.57 -6.69 -0.19
N LYS A 50 -0.40 -6.91 0.40
CA LYS A 50 0.88 -6.56 -0.23
C LYS A 50 1.10 -7.35 -1.52
N GLN A 51 0.75 -8.64 -1.52
CA GLN A 51 0.87 -9.46 -2.73
C GLN A 51 -0.05 -8.97 -3.85
N LEU A 52 -1.29 -8.59 -3.54
CA LEU A 52 -2.20 -7.97 -4.52
C LEU A 52 -1.61 -6.67 -5.07
N ARG A 53 -1.10 -5.79 -4.23
CA ARG A 53 -0.48 -4.51 -4.63
C ARG A 53 0.75 -4.66 -5.51
N TRP A 54 1.42 -5.81 -5.45
CA TRP A 54 2.51 -6.16 -6.38
C TRP A 54 2.02 -6.62 -7.74
N THR A 55 0.75 -6.98 -7.88
CA THR A 55 0.18 -7.51 -9.14
C THR A 55 -0.86 -6.59 -9.77
N THR A 56 -1.46 -5.68 -9.01
CA THR A 56 -2.57 -4.84 -9.47
C THR A 56 -2.25 -3.35 -9.44
N CYS A 57 -2.77 -2.63 -10.43
CA CYS A 57 -2.69 -1.19 -10.53
C CYS A 57 -3.58 -0.55 -9.46
N ALA A 58 -3.02 0.30 -8.60
CA ALA A 58 -3.78 0.92 -7.52
C ALA A 58 -4.92 1.85 -8.01
N LEU A 59 -4.83 2.36 -9.25
CA LEU A 59 -5.80 3.31 -9.82
C LEU A 59 -6.91 2.63 -10.63
N SER A 60 -6.55 1.70 -11.54
CA SER A 60 -7.52 1.01 -12.41
C SER A 60 -7.98 -0.34 -11.86
N GLN A 61 -7.29 -0.89 -10.85
CA GLN A 61 -7.50 -2.24 -10.31
C GLN A 61 -7.28 -3.39 -11.31
N GLU A 62 -6.72 -3.07 -12.47
CA GLU A 62 -6.31 -4.05 -13.49
C GLU A 62 -4.93 -4.64 -13.15
N PRO A 63 -4.55 -5.79 -13.72
CA PRO A 63 -3.20 -6.32 -13.58
C PRO A 63 -2.15 -5.32 -14.07
N LEU A 64 -1.01 -5.30 -13.40
CA LEU A 64 0.11 -4.44 -13.77
C LEU A 64 0.70 -4.89 -15.11
N SER A 65 0.83 -3.95 -16.03
CA SER A 65 1.45 -4.14 -17.33
C SER A 65 2.54 -3.10 -17.56
N SER A 66 3.67 -3.53 -18.10
CA SER A 66 4.72 -2.61 -18.54
C SER A 66 4.18 -1.69 -19.64
N PRO A 67 4.41 -0.37 -19.60
CA PRO A 67 5.24 0.38 -18.64
C PRO A 67 4.53 0.68 -17.30
N ILE A 68 5.25 0.44 -16.20
CA ILE A 68 4.77 0.64 -14.82
C ILE A 68 5.38 1.93 -14.24
N VAL A 69 4.57 2.69 -13.52
CA VAL A 69 4.98 3.90 -12.81
C VAL A 69 4.68 3.79 -11.32
N SER A 70 5.46 4.50 -10.51
CA SER A 70 5.21 4.64 -9.07
C SER A 70 5.08 6.10 -8.68
N CYS A 71 4.27 6.38 -7.66
CA CYS A 71 4.24 7.69 -7.01
C CYS A 71 5.16 7.74 -5.78
N LYS A 72 5.29 8.92 -5.16
CA LYS A 72 6.06 9.12 -3.92
C LYS A 72 5.50 8.39 -2.69
N LEU A 73 4.25 7.94 -2.75
CA LEU A 73 3.66 7.09 -1.70
C LEU A 73 4.10 5.63 -1.83
N GLY A 74 4.75 5.23 -2.94
CA GLY A 74 5.16 3.85 -3.18
C GLY A 74 4.08 2.96 -3.78
N LEU A 75 3.00 3.53 -4.28
CA LEU A 75 1.94 2.80 -5.00
C LEU A 75 2.32 2.63 -6.47
N LEU A 76 2.00 1.44 -7.02
CA LEU A 76 2.27 1.06 -8.40
C LEU A 76 1.04 1.27 -9.29
N TYR A 77 1.29 1.73 -10.51
CA TYR A 77 0.26 2.03 -11.48
C TYR A 77 0.68 1.65 -12.90
N ASN A 78 -0.30 1.34 -13.73
CA ASN A 78 -0.13 1.30 -15.17
C ASN A 78 0.02 2.73 -15.69
N LYS A 79 1.05 2.99 -16.50
CA LYS A 79 1.33 4.34 -17.02
C LYS A 79 0.12 4.91 -17.77
N GLU A 80 -0.54 4.10 -18.57
CA GLU A 80 -1.72 4.51 -19.32
C GLU A 80 -2.87 4.96 -18.41
N ALA A 81 -3.15 4.21 -17.33
CA ALA A 81 -4.23 4.53 -16.40
C ALA A 81 -3.99 5.90 -15.73
N VAL A 82 -2.75 6.16 -15.33
CA VAL A 82 -2.38 7.44 -14.71
C VAL A 82 -2.49 8.59 -15.71
N LEU A 83 -2.00 8.42 -16.94
CA LEU A 83 -2.10 9.45 -17.97
C LEU A 83 -3.57 9.79 -18.28
N ARG A 84 -4.43 8.78 -18.44
CA ARG A 84 -5.87 8.98 -18.63
C ARG A 84 -6.49 9.73 -17.45
N TYR A 85 -6.09 9.41 -16.22
CA TYR A 85 -6.57 10.09 -15.02
C TYR A 85 -6.14 11.57 -14.97
N ILE A 86 -4.86 11.87 -15.21
CA ILE A 86 -4.34 13.25 -15.24
C ILE A 86 -5.07 14.07 -16.31
N LEU A 87 -5.27 13.51 -17.51
CA LEU A 87 -5.98 14.16 -18.60
C LEU A 87 -7.46 14.41 -18.29
N SER A 88 -8.12 13.50 -17.57
CA SER A 88 -9.53 13.63 -17.22
C SER A 88 -9.83 14.79 -16.27
N LYS A 89 -8.82 15.29 -15.53
CA LYS A 89 -8.92 16.36 -14.52
C LYS A 89 -10.03 16.14 -13.47
N LYS A 90 -10.49 14.91 -13.26
CA LYS A 90 -11.49 14.56 -12.24
C LYS A 90 -10.79 14.10 -10.96
N PRO A 91 -10.74 14.94 -9.91
CA PRO A 91 -10.04 14.55 -8.69
C PRO A 91 -10.78 13.41 -7.99
N ARG A 92 -10.07 12.31 -7.71
CA ARG A 92 -10.51 11.28 -6.76
C ARG A 92 -9.81 11.53 -5.43
N ALA A 93 -10.55 11.53 -4.33
CA ALA A 93 -10.01 11.82 -2.99
C ALA A 93 -8.77 10.97 -2.65
N SER A 94 -8.75 9.69 -3.05
CA SER A 94 -7.62 8.78 -2.79
C SER A 94 -6.35 9.07 -3.61
N PHE A 95 -6.46 9.82 -4.72
CA PHE A 95 -5.40 10.05 -5.72
C PHE A 95 -5.16 11.54 -6.03
N GLU A 96 -5.47 12.45 -5.11
CA GLU A 96 -5.27 13.89 -5.29
C GLU A 96 -3.77 14.28 -5.43
N HIS A 97 -2.87 13.42 -4.97
CA HIS A 97 -1.43 13.60 -5.08
C HIS A 97 -0.88 13.43 -6.51
N LEU A 98 -1.67 12.90 -7.45
CA LEU A 98 -1.30 12.74 -8.86
C LEU A 98 -1.79 13.96 -9.66
N LYS A 99 -1.00 15.03 -9.68
CA LYS A 99 -1.37 16.28 -10.40
C LYS A 99 -0.66 16.39 -11.75
N GLY A 100 0.55 15.85 -11.85
CA GLY A 100 1.29 15.85 -13.11
C GLY A 100 2.37 14.79 -13.21
N LEU A 101 3.14 14.85 -14.29
CA LEU A 101 4.21 13.89 -14.58
C LEU A 101 5.36 13.93 -13.56
N LYS A 102 5.48 15.01 -12.80
CA LYS A 102 6.50 15.16 -11.75
C LYS A 102 6.21 14.31 -10.50
N ASP A 103 4.95 13.92 -10.31
CA ASP A 103 4.48 13.14 -9.16
C ASP A 103 4.61 11.63 -9.38
N ILE A 104 4.97 11.22 -10.61
CA ILE A 104 5.18 9.84 -11.00
C ILE A 104 6.60 9.62 -11.52
N LYS A 105 7.09 8.39 -11.37
CA LYS A 105 8.35 7.95 -11.92
C LYS A 105 8.20 6.60 -12.59
N ASP A 106 8.75 6.46 -13.79
CA ASP A 106 8.86 5.18 -14.48
C ASP A 106 9.76 4.24 -13.67
N VAL A 107 9.25 3.05 -13.36
CA VAL A 107 9.98 2.04 -12.59
C VAL A 107 10.50 0.96 -13.51
N LYS A 108 11.81 0.73 -13.47
CA LYS A 108 12.47 -0.33 -14.23
C LYS A 108 12.51 -1.60 -13.37
N PHE A 109 11.54 -2.48 -13.59
CA PHE A 109 11.55 -3.82 -13.03
C PHE A 109 12.24 -4.80 -13.97
N MET A 110 12.98 -5.75 -13.40
CA MET A 110 13.34 -6.97 -14.09
C MET A 110 12.17 -7.95 -13.88
N VAL A 111 11.63 -8.50 -14.96
CA VAL A 111 10.52 -9.45 -14.90
C VAL A 111 11.06 -10.84 -15.23
N ASP A 112 10.67 -11.81 -14.41
CA ASP A 112 10.95 -13.21 -14.71
C ASP A 112 10.10 -13.70 -15.88
N LYS A 113 10.70 -14.44 -16.82
CA LYS A 113 9.97 -14.92 -18.01
C LYS A 113 8.98 -16.03 -17.68
N ASP A 114 9.29 -16.84 -16.67
CA ASP A 114 8.50 -18.02 -16.33
C ASP A 114 7.35 -17.67 -15.38
N THR A 115 7.63 -16.85 -14.37
CA THR A 115 6.64 -16.52 -13.32
C THR A 115 5.94 -15.17 -13.50
N ASN A 116 6.40 -14.32 -14.43
CA ASN A 116 5.97 -12.92 -14.59
C ASN A 116 6.05 -12.09 -13.31
N ARG A 117 6.95 -12.47 -12.38
CA ARG A 117 7.17 -11.77 -11.11
C ARG A 117 8.27 -10.72 -11.24
N PHE A 118 8.20 -9.70 -10.40
CA PHE A 118 9.25 -8.69 -10.33
C PHE A 118 10.45 -9.19 -9.54
N ILE A 119 11.63 -9.05 -10.12
CA ILE A 119 12.89 -9.49 -9.55
C ILE A 119 13.77 -8.27 -9.28
N CYS A 120 14.49 -8.30 -8.15
CA CYS A 120 15.55 -7.34 -7.87
C CYS A 120 16.76 -7.59 -8.79
N PRO A 121 17.28 -6.58 -9.52
CA PRO A 121 18.39 -6.76 -10.47
C PRO A 121 19.71 -7.19 -9.82
N ILE A 122 19.88 -6.94 -8.51
CA ILE A 122 21.14 -7.18 -7.79
C ILE A 122 21.12 -8.53 -7.08
N LEU A 123 20.13 -8.77 -6.22
CA LEU A 123 20.04 -10.02 -5.45
C LEU A 123 19.32 -11.15 -6.20
N ARG A 124 18.76 -10.87 -7.38
CA ARG A 124 17.89 -11.80 -8.14
C ARG A 124 16.80 -12.45 -7.28
N THR A 125 16.32 -11.71 -6.27
CA THR A 125 15.25 -12.15 -5.38
C THR A 125 13.93 -11.56 -5.85
N GLU A 126 12.86 -12.34 -5.80
CA GLU A 126 11.50 -11.87 -6.06
C GLU A 126 11.10 -10.77 -5.07
N LEU A 127 10.51 -9.71 -5.61
CA LEU A 127 9.85 -8.66 -4.85
C LEU A 127 8.44 -9.13 -4.56
N SER A 128 8.14 -9.27 -3.27
CA SER A 128 6.90 -9.88 -2.78
C SER A 128 6.46 -9.23 -1.48
N ALA A 129 5.40 -9.76 -0.85
CA ALA A 129 4.94 -9.28 0.45
C ALA A 129 6.04 -9.33 1.54
N THR A 130 6.93 -10.31 1.46
CA THR A 130 8.04 -10.50 2.42
C THR A 130 9.28 -9.68 2.05
N SER A 131 9.56 -9.57 0.75
CA SER A 131 10.74 -8.88 0.22
C SER A 131 10.33 -7.52 -0.35
N ARG A 132 10.39 -6.48 0.49
CA ARG A 132 10.07 -5.10 0.07
C ARG A 132 11.06 -4.56 -0.95
N GLY A 133 10.54 -3.77 -1.88
CA GLY A 133 11.30 -3.03 -2.88
C GLY A 133 11.52 -1.57 -2.47
N VAL A 134 12.66 -1.02 -2.86
CA VAL A 134 13.04 0.38 -2.72
C VAL A 134 13.30 0.94 -4.11
N LEU A 135 12.59 2.01 -4.43
CA LEU A 135 12.74 2.78 -5.65
C LEU A 135 13.64 3.98 -5.39
N ILE A 136 14.64 4.17 -6.25
CA ILE A 136 15.46 5.38 -6.26
C ILE A 136 14.85 6.35 -7.28
N TRP A 137 14.27 7.45 -6.79
CA TRP A 137 13.47 8.40 -7.57
C TRP A 137 14.25 9.08 -8.70
N LYS A 138 15.55 9.33 -8.52
CA LYS A 138 16.40 9.96 -9.54
C LYS A 138 16.54 9.10 -10.79
N CYS A 139 16.84 7.81 -10.63
CA CYS A 139 17.13 6.91 -11.76
C CYS A 139 15.97 5.97 -12.15
N GLY A 140 14.99 5.75 -11.28
CA GLY A 140 13.88 4.82 -11.51
C GLY A 140 14.25 3.34 -11.34
N CYS A 141 15.44 3.03 -10.81
CA CYS A 141 15.83 1.65 -10.50
C CYS A 141 15.11 1.16 -9.24
N CYS A 142 14.56 -0.05 -9.30
CA CYS A 142 13.98 -0.73 -8.15
C CYS A 142 14.95 -1.81 -7.63
N VAL A 143 15.21 -1.80 -6.33
CA VAL A 143 16.15 -2.69 -5.65
C VAL A 143 15.50 -3.24 -4.38
N SER A 144 15.82 -4.47 -3.96
CA SER A 144 15.30 -5.01 -2.69
C SER A 144 15.84 -4.23 -1.49
N GLU A 145 15.01 -4.01 -0.46
CA GLU A 145 15.41 -3.41 0.82
C GLU A 145 16.66 -4.08 1.42
N LYS A 146 16.75 -5.41 1.31
CA LYS A 146 17.91 -6.19 1.80
C LYS A 146 19.19 -5.87 1.03
N ALA A 147 19.09 -5.67 -0.28
CA ALA A 147 20.24 -5.31 -1.10
C ALA A 147 20.68 -3.89 -0.75
N PHE A 148 19.72 -2.96 -0.71
CA PHE A 148 19.98 -1.57 -0.41
C PHE A 148 20.76 -1.40 0.90
N LYS A 149 20.33 -2.05 1.98
CA LYS A 149 21.01 -2.01 3.28
C LYS A 149 22.44 -2.56 3.28
N LYS A 150 22.76 -3.48 2.36
CA LYS A 150 24.10 -4.07 2.26
C LYS A 150 25.07 -3.19 1.47
N PHE A 151 24.59 -2.52 0.43
CA PHE A 151 25.44 -1.77 -0.50
C PHE A 151 25.61 -0.31 -0.12
N ILE A 152 24.80 0.22 0.79
CA ILE A 152 24.79 1.63 1.13
C ILE A 152 25.24 1.84 2.55
N ASN A 153 26.27 2.68 2.68
CA ASN A 153 26.82 3.08 3.95
C ASN A 153 25.88 4.10 4.62
N THR A 154 25.46 3.80 5.85
CA THR A 154 24.58 4.65 6.66
C THR A 154 25.25 5.95 7.14
N SER A 155 26.56 6.10 6.90
CA SER A 155 27.38 7.21 7.41
C SER A 155 27.20 8.54 6.66
N SER A 156 26.67 8.52 5.43
CA SER A 156 26.50 9.70 4.58
C SER A 156 25.06 9.84 4.07
N ASN A 157 24.64 11.09 3.81
CA ASN A 157 23.33 11.40 3.21
C ASN A 157 23.31 11.27 1.68
N GLU A 158 24.45 10.91 1.08
CA GLU A 158 24.63 10.73 -0.35
C GLU A 158 24.94 9.26 -0.63
N GLY A 159 24.34 8.73 -1.69
CA GLY A 159 24.50 7.35 -2.12
C GLY A 159 24.60 7.23 -3.63
N ILE A 160 25.18 6.11 -4.07
CA ILE A 160 25.32 5.74 -5.48
C ILE A 160 24.41 4.56 -5.76
N CYS A 161 23.61 4.63 -6.82
CA CYS A 161 22.69 3.57 -7.16
C CYS A 161 23.45 2.29 -7.54
N PRO A 162 23.24 1.15 -6.86
CA PRO A 162 24.01 -0.06 -7.12
C PRO A 162 23.67 -0.76 -8.46
N ASN A 163 22.68 -0.26 -9.20
CA ASN A 163 22.31 -0.79 -10.51
C ASN A 163 22.78 0.07 -11.70
N CYS A 164 22.87 1.40 -11.52
CA CYS A 164 23.15 2.33 -12.63
C CYS A 164 24.15 3.44 -12.28
N ASN A 165 24.72 3.41 -11.08
CA ASN A 165 25.69 4.36 -10.55
C ASN A 165 25.24 5.82 -10.51
N CYS A 166 23.94 6.12 -10.65
CA CYS A 166 23.43 7.47 -10.45
C CYS A 166 23.53 7.89 -8.97
N ASN A 167 24.01 9.10 -8.73
CA ASN A 167 24.00 9.74 -7.41
C ASN A 167 22.57 10.09 -6.99
N PHE A 168 22.27 9.92 -5.72
CA PHE A 168 21.01 10.31 -5.12
C PHE A 168 21.21 10.70 -3.66
N THR A 169 20.29 11.50 -3.12
CA THR A 169 20.31 11.88 -1.70
C THR A 169 19.30 11.07 -0.93
N PHE A 170 19.70 10.58 0.24
CA PHE A 170 18.81 9.84 1.11
C PHE A 170 19.10 10.11 2.57
N ASN A 171 18.10 9.88 3.40
CA ASN A 171 18.27 9.95 4.84
C ASN A 171 18.52 8.52 5.37
N PRO A 172 19.67 8.24 6.02
CA PRO A 172 19.98 6.90 6.53
C PRO A 172 19.02 6.43 7.64
N GLN A 173 18.38 7.35 8.36
CA GLN A 173 17.44 7.03 9.45
C GLN A 173 16.13 6.40 8.98
N VAL A 174 15.91 6.37 7.67
CA VAL A 174 14.68 5.90 7.02
C VAL A 174 14.39 4.41 7.26
N PHE A 175 15.40 3.61 7.61
CA PHE A 175 15.22 2.19 7.92
C PHE A 175 14.81 1.90 9.38
N ASN A 176 14.88 2.90 10.25
CA ASN A 176 14.42 2.78 11.63
C ASN A 176 12.90 2.90 11.63
N LYS A 177 12.22 1.75 11.79
CA LYS A 177 10.74 1.60 11.80
C LYS A 177 10.00 2.63 12.68
N SER A 178 10.67 3.27 13.64
CA SER A 178 10.03 4.12 14.62
C SER A 178 9.68 5.53 14.15
N GLN A 179 10.33 6.15 13.17
CA GLN A 179 10.07 7.58 12.94
C GLN A 179 10.18 8.01 11.48
N ASN A 180 9.11 8.64 11.07
CA ASN A 180 9.03 9.64 10.02
C ASN A 180 9.84 9.42 8.73
N LEU A 181 9.28 8.68 7.76
CA LEU A 181 9.78 8.75 6.39
C LEU A 181 9.76 10.23 5.89
N PRO A 182 10.92 10.82 5.52
CA PRO A 182 10.99 12.15 4.97
C PRO A 182 10.81 12.10 3.45
N PHE A 183 9.75 12.74 2.95
CA PHE A 183 9.46 12.91 1.51
C PHE A 183 10.52 13.73 0.75
N ASN A 184 11.48 14.31 1.46
CA ASN A 184 12.59 15.06 0.87
C ASN A 184 13.77 14.18 0.42
N SER A 185 13.69 12.86 0.64
CA SER A 185 14.69 11.91 0.17
C SER A 185 14.30 11.35 -1.19
N ASP A 186 15.30 11.00 -2.01
CA ASP A 186 15.09 10.35 -3.31
C ASP A 186 14.72 8.86 -3.17
N LEU A 187 14.44 8.37 -1.96
CA LEU A 187 14.06 6.98 -1.70
C LEU A 187 12.56 6.85 -1.46
N VAL A 188 11.97 5.87 -2.14
CA VAL A 188 10.57 5.50 -1.97
C VAL A 188 10.48 4.00 -1.73
N PHE A 189 9.84 3.58 -0.63
CA PHE A 189 9.52 2.16 -0.42
C PHE A 189 8.29 1.82 -1.23
N LEU A 190 8.39 0.77 -2.03
CA LEU A 190 7.29 0.27 -2.82
C LEU A 190 6.38 -0.62 -1.97
N VAL A 191 5.09 -0.55 -2.27
CA VAL A 191 4.03 -1.35 -1.64
C VAL A 191 4.03 -1.17 -0.12
N PRO A 192 3.75 0.06 0.37
CA PRO A 192 3.58 0.30 1.80
C PRO A 192 2.40 -0.49 2.35
N ASP A 193 2.41 -0.77 3.65
CA ASP A 193 1.24 -1.27 4.35
C ASP A 193 0.13 -0.20 4.46
N LEU A 194 -1.10 -0.58 4.81
CA LEU A 194 -2.22 0.37 4.98
C LEU A 194 -1.90 1.46 6.00
N ALA A 195 -1.30 1.09 7.13
CA ALA A 195 -0.88 2.04 8.16
C ALA A 195 0.23 2.99 7.66
N GLU A 196 1.24 2.43 6.97
CA GLU A 196 2.35 3.20 6.40
C GLU A 196 1.83 4.19 5.33
N GLU A 197 0.94 3.74 4.45
CA GLU A 197 0.28 4.55 3.43
C GLU A 197 -0.56 5.69 4.03
N GLY A 198 -1.30 5.42 5.11
CA GLY A 198 -2.05 6.43 5.84
C GLY A 198 -1.15 7.55 6.37
N VAL A 199 -0.03 7.19 7.01
CA VAL A 199 0.96 8.16 7.51
C VAL A 199 1.59 8.97 6.37
N LEU A 200 1.94 8.31 5.26
CA LEU A 200 2.52 8.95 4.08
C LEU A 200 1.54 9.95 3.45
N ARG A 201 0.25 9.60 3.34
CA ARG A 201 -0.79 10.51 2.83
C ARG A 201 -0.91 11.77 3.69
N THR A 202 -1.04 11.62 5.01
CA THR A 202 -1.18 12.76 5.93
C THR A 202 -0.01 13.73 5.81
N LYS A 203 1.21 13.21 5.69
CA LYS A 203 2.41 14.05 5.51
C LYS A 203 2.48 14.74 4.17
N LEU A 204 2.10 14.06 3.09
CA LEU A 204 2.06 14.66 1.77
C LEU A 204 1.07 15.84 1.74
N LEU A 205 -0.08 15.69 2.41
CA LEU A 205 -1.03 16.79 2.60
C LEU A 205 -0.44 17.95 3.40
N GLN A 206 0.26 17.68 4.50
CA GLN A 206 0.95 18.71 5.29
C GLN A 206 2.01 19.46 4.48
N LEU A 207 2.77 18.76 3.64
CA LEU A 207 3.78 19.38 2.76
C LEU A 207 3.14 20.28 1.70
N ASN A 208 2.04 19.82 1.10
CA ASN A 208 1.30 20.63 0.12
C ASN A 208 0.72 21.90 0.77
N GLN A 209 0.23 21.82 2.01
CA GLN A 209 -0.25 22.99 2.75
C GLN A 209 0.86 23.98 3.08
N LYS A 210 2.08 23.52 3.37
CA LYS A 210 3.24 24.39 3.59
C LYS A 210 3.66 25.11 2.30
N ASN A 211 3.67 24.39 1.18
CA ASN A 211 4.08 24.94 -0.12
C ASN A 211 3.03 25.85 -0.77
N GLY A 212 1.76 25.74 -0.37
CA GLY A 212 0.68 26.60 -0.88
C GLY A 212 0.46 27.90 -0.09
N LYS A 213 1.26 28.14 0.98
CA LYS A 213 1.20 29.36 1.82
C LYS A 213 2.33 30.36 1.52
N THR A 214 3.07 30.15 0.45
CA THR A 214 4.13 31.00 -0.10
C THR A 214 3.74 31.43 -1.50
#